data_AF-K1GKW2-F1
#
_entry.id   AF-K1GKW2-F1
#
_cell.length_a   1.000
_cell.length_b   1.000
_cell.length_c   1.000
_cell.angle_alpha   90.00
_cell.angle_beta   90.00
_cell.angle_gamma   90.00
#
_symmetry.space_group_name_H-M   'P 1'
#
loop_
_entity.id
_entity.type
_entity.pdbx_description
1 polymer ?
#
loop_
_entity_poly.entity_id
_entity_poly.type
_entity_poly.pdbx_seq_one_letter_code
_entity_poly.pdbx_strand_id
1 'polypeptide(L)'
;VQLGGDNSTVTATQQLDKTGGIKFDIVGANGITTEAKDGKVTVKVDSSTIGANAKLSYTANGAAPKQEVTLANGLDFKNGNFTTATVGANGEVKYDTVTQGLTVTDGKAGLPNPATPGATTPNGLVTAQDVADALNNVGWKATASAVGTGVASGSPSAQLVKNGSTVSYVAGDNLTVVQDVTAGDHKYTYSLNKVLKDLTSAEFKTAAGDKT
;
A
#
# COMPACT_ATOMS: atom_id res chain seq x y z
N VAL A 1 0.08 -64.30 38.45
CA VAL A 1 0.41 -62.86 38.33
C VAL A 1 -0.80 -62.09 38.80
N GLN A 2 -0.71 -61.48 39.99
CA GLN A 2 -1.80 -60.69 40.56
C GLN A 2 -1.58 -59.24 40.13
N LEU A 3 -2.56 -58.64 39.46
CA LEU A 3 -2.61 -57.18 39.31
C LEU A 3 -3.29 -56.70 40.60
N GLY A 4 -2.51 -56.13 41.52
CA GLY A 4 -2.87 -55.97 42.93
C GLY A 4 -3.95 -54.92 43.20
N GLY A 5 -4.77 -55.19 44.22
CA GLY A 5 -5.60 -54.19 44.89
C GLY A 5 -4.77 -53.37 45.88
N ASP A 6 -5.27 -52.18 46.27
CA ASP A 6 -4.65 -51.44 47.35
C ASP A 6 -4.68 -52.28 48.63
N ASN A 7 -3.59 -52.28 49.38
CA ASN A 7 -3.37 -53.18 50.50
C ASN A 7 -4.22 -52.79 51.74
N SER A 8 -5.40 -52.18 51.53
CA SER A 8 -6.18 -51.45 52.53
C SER A 8 -7.69 -51.74 52.48
N THR A 9 -8.23 -52.24 51.36
CA THR A 9 -9.66 -52.58 51.28
C THR A 9 -9.87 -53.96 50.69
N VAL A 10 -10.76 -54.75 51.32
CA VAL A 10 -11.08 -56.12 50.91
C VAL A 10 -11.85 -56.11 49.60
N THR A 11 -11.17 -55.85 48.48
CA THR A 11 -11.71 -56.11 47.16
C THR A 11 -11.81 -57.61 46.99
N ALA A 12 -12.98 -58.13 46.60
CA ALA A 12 -13.19 -59.55 46.35
C ALA A 12 -12.11 -60.09 45.40
N THR A 13 -11.62 -61.30 45.66
CA THR A 13 -10.63 -61.95 44.81
C THR A 13 -11.16 -62.08 43.39
N GLN A 14 -10.51 -61.42 42.44
CA GLN A 14 -10.89 -61.51 41.03
C GLN A 14 -10.30 -62.79 40.44
N GLN A 15 -11.18 -63.74 40.12
CA GLN A 15 -10.82 -65.02 39.53
C GLN A 15 -10.25 -64.81 38.10
N LEU A 16 -8.94 -65.00 37.95
CA LEU A 16 -8.21 -64.78 36.69
C LEU A 16 -8.38 -65.92 35.66
N ASP A 17 -8.86 -67.08 36.10
CA ASP A 17 -8.99 -68.32 35.34
C ASP A 17 -10.43 -68.61 34.89
N LYS A 18 -11.28 -67.58 34.74
CA LYS A 18 -12.62 -67.76 34.16
C LYS A 18 -12.53 -68.52 32.84
N THR A 19 -13.45 -69.46 32.60
CA THR A 19 -13.58 -70.13 31.30
C THR A 19 -13.78 -69.06 30.21
N GLY A 20 -12.79 -68.89 29.33
CA GLY A 20 -12.71 -67.81 28.34
C GLY A 20 -11.71 -66.69 28.64
N GLY A 21 -11.05 -66.70 29.80
CA GLY A 21 -10.03 -65.72 30.23
C GLY A 21 -10.59 -64.36 30.68
N ILE A 22 -9.69 -63.47 31.11
CA ILE A 22 -10.00 -62.04 31.36
C ILE A 22 -9.65 -61.23 30.11
N LYS A 23 -10.58 -60.39 29.67
CA LYS A 23 -10.37 -59.40 28.60
C LYS A 23 -10.13 -58.02 29.21
N PHE A 24 -9.00 -57.40 28.89
CA PHE A 24 -8.76 -55.97 29.15
C PHE A 24 -8.91 -55.21 27.84
N ASP A 25 -9.97 -54.41 27.72
CA ASP A 25 -10.13 -53.47 26.61
C ASP A 25 -9.31 -52.21 26.87
N ILE A 26 -8.11 -52.17 26.31
CA ILE A 26 -7.26 -50.98 26.37
C ILE A 26 -7.43 -50.24 25.05
N VAL A 27 -8.39 -49.31 25.04
CA VAL A 27 -8.71 -48.50 23.87
C VAL A 27 -7.94 -47.18 23.93
N GLY A 28 -7.18 -46.89 22.88
CA GLY A 28 -6.59 -45.56 22.68
C GLY A 28 -7.65 -44.54 22.23
N ALA A 29 -7.56 -43.31 22.71
CA ALA A 29 -8.42 -42.19 22.31
C ALA A 29 -7.62 -40.87 22.31
N ASN A 30 -8.11 -39.87 21.57
CA ASN A 30 -7.61 -38.48 21.60
C ASN A 30 -6.08 -38.33 21.45
N GLY A 31 -5.46 -38.99 20.49
CA GLY A 31 -4.00 -38.88 20.30
C GLY A 31 -3.17 -40.02 20.88
N ILE A 32 -3.81 -41.04 21.45
CA ILE A 32 -3.12 -42.20 22.03
C ILE A 32 -3.49 -43.47 21.27
N THR A 33 -2.49 -44.28 20.94
CA THR A 33 -2.68 -45.64 20.40
C THR A 33 -2.10 -46.67 21.35
N THR A 34 -2.74 -47.83 21.38
CA THR A 34 -2.39 -48.95 22.25
C THR A 34 -2.19 -50.21 21.41
N GLU A 35 -1.09 -50.91 21.65
CA GLU A 35 -0.76 -52.15 20.93
C GLU A 35 -0.41 -53.24 21.94
N ALA A 36 -1.18 -54.32 21.97
CA ALA A 36 -0.92 -55.49 22.80
C ALA A 36 -0.20 -56.56 21.97
N LYS A 37 1.06 -56.83 22.29
CA LYS A 37 1.91 -57.80 21.57
C LYS A 37 3.00 -58.34 22.50
N ASP A 38 3.37 -59.61 22.33
CA ASP A 38 4.48 -60.26 23.06
C ASP A 38 4.39 -60.13 24.59
N GLY A 39 3.17 -60.25 25.14
CA GLY A 39 2.93 -60.13 26.58
C GLY A 39 3.07 -58.71 27.15
N LYS A 40 3.16 -57.69 26.29
CA LYS A 40 3.26 -56.27 26.67
C LYS A 40 2.14 -55.45 26.04
N VAL A 41 1.85 -54.31 26.66
CA VAL A 41 1.01 -53.26 26.09
C VAL A 41 1.88 -52.04 25.87
N THR A 42 1.98 -51.60 24.63
CA THR A 42 2.70 -50.37 24.28
C THR A 42 1.70 -49.24 24.14
N VAL A 43 1.94 -48.13 24.84
CA VAL A 43 1.19 -46.89 24.71
C VAL A 43 2.04 -45.93 23.89
N LYS A 44 1.48 -45.42 22.79
CA LYS A 44 2.17 -44.50 21.89
C LYS A 44 1.34 -43.23 21.72
N VAL A 45 2.03 -42.14 21.46
CA VAL A 45 1.41 -40.92 20.96
C VAL A 45 1.20 -41.08 19.46
N ASP A 46 -0.04 -40.88 19.02
CA ASP A 46 -0.40 -40.76 17.62
C ASP A 46 -0.41 -39.28 17.22
N SER A 47 0.70 -38.86 16.64
CA SER A 47 0.90 -37.47 16.20
C SER A 47 -0.11 -37.02 15.14
N SER A 48 -0.67 -37.95 14.37
CA SER A 48 -1.66 -37.65 13.33
C SER A 48 -3.00 -37.23 13.93
N THR A 49 -3.44 -37.91 15.00
CA THR A 49 -4.68 -37.56 15.71
C THR A 49 -4.48 -36.42 16.70
N ILE A 50 -3.28 -36.20 17.24
CA ILE A 50 -2.99 -34.99 18.03
C ILE A 50 -3.07 -33.73 17.15
N GLY A 51 -2.46 -33.72 15.96
CA GLY A 51 -2.49 -32.54 15.09
C GLY A 51 -3.90 -32.15 14.65
N ALA A 52 -4.77 -33.15 14.42
CA ALA A 52 -6.16 -32.92 14.04
C ALA A 52 -7.03 -32.38 15.19
N ASN A 53 -6.76 -32.81 16.44
CA ASN A 53 -7.60 -32.48 17.59
C ASN A 53 -7.07 -31.29 18.42
N ALA A 54 -5.77 -31.02 18.40
CA ALA A 54 -5.16 -29.89 19.08
C ALA A 54 -5.45 -28.59 18.33
N LYS A 55 -5.85 -27.57 19.08
CA LYS A 55 -6.16 -26.24 18.54
C LYS A 55 -5.19 -25.19 19.05
N LEU A 56 -4.81 -24.28 18.17
CA LEU A 56 -4.20 -23.01 18.51
C LEU A 56 -5.30 -21.95 18.64
N SER A 57 -5.50 -21.42 19.85
CA SER A 57 -6.37 -20.28 20.08
C SER A 57 -5.59 -18.98 19.90
N TYR A 58 -6.14 -18.03 19.14
CA TYR A 58 -5.50 -16.73 18.88
C TYR A 58 -6.52 -15.58 18.92
N THR A 59 -6.03 -14.38 19.16
CA THR A 59 -6.84 -13.15 19.17
C THR A 59 -6.58 -12.37 17.88
N ALA A 60 -7.57 -12.27 17.00
CA ALA A 60 -7.49 -11.42 15.82
C ALA A 60 -7.90 -9.99 16.18
N ASN A 61 -6.97 -9.03 16.15
CA ASN A 61 -7.25 -7.60 16.39
C ASN A 61 -8.07 -7.30 17.67
N GLY A 62 -7.77 -7.99 18.77
CA GLY A 62 -8.48 -7.79 20.05
C GLY A 62 -9.88 -8.42 20.11
N ALA A 63 -10.33 -9.14 19.08
CA ALA A 63 -11.68 -9.71 19.03
C ALA A 63 -11.93 -10.79 20.10
N ALA A 64 -13.18 -10.82 20.60
CA ALA A 64 -13.69 -11.85 21.50
C ALA A 64 -15.01 -12.44 20.93
N PRO A 65 -15.26 -13.77 21.06
CA PRO A 65 -14.36 -14.77 21.64
C PRO A 65 -13.10 -14.99 20.80
N LYS A 66 -12.09 -15.65 21.38
CA LYS A 66 -10.86 -16.00 20.66
C LYS A 66 -11.18 -16.87 19.45
N GLN A 67 -10.39 -16.72 18.39
CA GLN A 67 -10.45 -17.58 17.22
C GLN A 67 -9.65 -18.86 17.48
N GLU A 68 -9.98 -19.94 16.80
CA GLU A 68 -9.27 -21.21 16.91
C GLU A 68 -8.96 -21.78 15.54
N VAL A 69 -7.81 -22.43 15.41
CA VAL A 69 -7.47 -23.26 14.25
C VAL A 69 -6.82 -24.55 14.72
N THR A 70 -7.06 -25.66 14.01
CA THR A 70 -6.38 -26.92 14.33
C THR A 70 -4.91 -26.83 13.94
N LEU A 71 -4.04 -27.55 14.64
CA LEU A 71 -2.61 -27.63 14.27
C LEU A 71 -2.44 -28.22 12.86
N ALA A 72 -3.33 -29.13 12.44
CA ALA A 72 -3.35 -29.71 11.10
C ALA A 72 -3.65 -28.67 10.00
N ASN A 73 -4.52 -27.70 10.26
CA ASN A 73 -4.84 -26.65 9.28
C ASN A 73 -3.80 -25.51 9.29
N GLY A 74 -3.24 -25.20 10.46
CA GLY A 74 -2.31 -24.09 10.62
C GLY A 74 -2.94 -22.71 10.37
N LEU A 75 -2.14 -21.65 10.47
CA LEU A 75 -2.59 -20.29 10.15
C LEU A 75 -2.44 -20.01 8.65
N ASP A 76 -3.46 -19.39 8.05
CA ASP A 76 -3.47 -18.98 6.64
C ASP A 76 -3.22 -17.47 6.56
N PHE A 77 -1.99 -17.08 6.21
CA PHE A 77 -1.61 -15.69 6.03
C PHE A 77 -1.91 -15.24 4.61
N LYS A 78 -2.83 -14.29 4.47
CA LYS A 78 -3.30 -13.80 3.17
C LYS A 78 -2.74 -12.44 2.85
N ASN A 79 -2.63 -12.15 1.55
CA ASN A 79 -2.37 -10.81 1.06
C ASN A 79 -3.54 -9.88 1.44
N GLY A 80 -3.21 -8.66 1.86
CA GLY A 80 -4.16 -7.56 1.96
C GLY A 80 -4.22 -6.76 0.67
N ASN A 81 -4.98 -5.67 0.66
CA ASN A 81 -5.09 -4.80 -0.53
C ASN A 81 -3.74 -4.18 -0.94
N PHE A 82 -2.89 -3.85 0.04
CA PHE A 82 -1.60 -3.20 -0.16
C PHE A 82 -0.44 -3.93 0.50
N THR A 83 -0.66 -5.19 0.91
CA THR A 83 0.37 -5.97 1.59
C THR A 83 0.42 -7.38 1.01
N THR A 84 1.63 -7.89 0.83
CA THR A 84 1.87 -9.29 0.45
C THR A 84 2.47 -10.02 1.64
N ALA A 85 1.87 -11.14 2.01
CA ALA A 85 2.39 -12.00 3.06
C ALA A 85 3.43 -12.97 2.47
N THR A 86 4.63 -13.00 3.05
CA THR A 86 5.67 -13.99 2.71
C THR A 86 5.98 -14.81 3.95
N VAL A 87 5.86 -16.14 3.84
CA VAL A 87 6.10 -17.07 4.95
C VAL A 87 7.36 -17.87 4.69
N GLY A 88 8.32 -17.78 5.61
CA GLY A 88 9.60 -18.48 5.59
C GLY A 88 9.64 -19.72 6.50
N ALA A 89 10.83 -20.29 6.66
CA ALA A 89 11.06 -21.39 7.59
C ALA A 89 10.73 -20.98 9.04
N ASN A 90 10.40 -21.96 9.89
CA ASN A 90 10.07 -21.77 11.31
C ASN A 90 8.90 -20.80 11.59
N GLY A 91 8.05 -20.50 10.60
CA GLY A 91 6.92 -19.59 10.77
C GLY A 91 7.31 -18.11 10.81
N GLU A 92 8.45 -17.72 10.24
CA GLU A 92 8.77 -16.30 10.01
C GLU A 92 7.76 -15.73 9.00
N VAL A 93 7.05 -14.66 9.39
CA VAL A 93 6.08 -13.98 8.53
C VAL A 93 6.54 -12.55 8.28
N LYS A 94 6.67 -12.20 7.01
CA LYS A 94 6.94 -10.83 6.55
C LYS A 94 5.71 -10.29 5.82
N TYR A 95 5.48 -8.99 6.00
CA TYR A 95 4.50 -8.25 5.22
C TYR A 95 5.22 -7.15 4.48
N ASP A 96 5.31 -7.30 3.17
CA ASP A 96 5.83 -6.25 2.29
C ASP A 96 4.66 -5.40 1.80
N THR A 97 4.88 -4.09 1.68
CA THR A 97 3.90 -3.20 1.07
C THR A 97 3.96 -3.33 -0.45
N VAL A 98 2.79 -3.30 -1.09
CA VAL A 98 2.69 -3.21 -2.54
C VAL A 98 2.61 -1.73 -2.89
N THR A 99 3.65 -1.22 -3.55
CA THR A 99 3.67 0.15 -4.08
C THR A 99 3.40 0.18 -5.58
N GLN A 100 3.00 1.34 -6.06
CA GLN A 100 2.84 1.68 -7.46
C GLN A 100 3.53 3.02 -7.73
N GLY A 101 4.00 3.20 -8.97
CA GLY A 101 4.56 4.48 -9.39
C GLY A 101 3.49 5.55 -9.61
N LEU A 102 3.94 6.79 -9.74
CA LEU A 102 3.16 7.88 -10.34
C LEU A 102 3.68 8.11 -11.76
N THR A 103 2.78 8.51 -12.66
CA THR A 103 3.15 8.96 -14.01
C THR A 103 2.98 10.46 -14.11
N VAL A 104 3.83 11.14 -14.87
CA VAL A 104 3.61 12.55 -15.21
C VAL A 104 3.61 12.69 -16.72
N THR A 105 2.45 13.08 -17.25
CA THR A 105 2.28 13.33 -18.69
C THR A 105 1.84 14.76 -18.88
N ASP A 106 2.53 15.51 -19.74
CA ASP A 106 2.23 16.92 -20.04
C ASP A 106 2.11 17.82 -18.79
N GLY A 107 2.95 17.57 -17.79
CA GLY A 107 2.95 18.33 -16.53
C GLY A 107 1.84 17.97 -15.55
N LYS A 108 1.02 16.96 -15.85
CA LYS A 108 -0.02 16.46 -14.95
C LYS A 108 0.35 15.10 -14.38
N ALA A 109 0.28 14.98 -13.07
CA ALA A 109 0.39 13.70 -12.40
C ALA A 109 -0.83 12.84 -12.73
N GLY A 110 -0.58 11.58 -13.02
CA GLY A 110 -1.56 10.56 -13.32
C GLY A 110 -1.19 9.26 -12.64
N LEU A 111 -2.20 8.44 -12.39
CA LEU A 111 -1.98 7.10 -11.88
C LEU A 111 -1.64 6.19 -13.07
N PRO A 112 -0.71 5.23 -12.91
CA PRO A 112 -0.60 4.15 -13.87
C PRO A 112 -1.91 3.35 -13.92
N ASN A 113 -2.10 2.59 -15.00
CA ASN A 113 -3.17 1.59 -15.08
C ASN A 113 -3.12 0.70 -13.82
N PRO A 114 -4.25 0.29 -13.21
CA PRO A 114 -4.27 -0.25 -11.85
C PRO A 114 -3.31 -1.43 -11.66
N ALA A 115 -2.39 -1.31 -10.70
CA ALA A 115 -1.65 -2.45 -10.18
C ALA A 115 -2.61 -3.20 -9.24
N THR A 116 -2.99 -4.44 -9.57
CA THR A 116 -4.05 -5.14 -8.82
C THR A 116 -3.51 -6.32 -8.04
N PRO A 117 -3.45 -6.25 -6.70
CA PRO A 117 -3.55 -7.43 -5.86
C PRO A 117 -4.99 -7.55 -5.30
N GLY A 118 -5.87 -8.28 -6.01
CA GLY A 118 -7.17 -8.74 -5.49
C GLY A 118 -8.47 -8.04 -5.94
N ALA A 119 -8.44 -6.89 -6.63
CA ALA A 119 -9.54 -6.16 -7.30
C ALA A 119 -10.85 -5.95 -6.49
N THR A 120 -11.12 -4.78 -5.90
CA THR A 120 -11.57 -3.55 -6.58
C THR A 120 -10.72 -2.34 -6.17
N THR A 121 -10.20 -1.64 -7.17
CA THR A 121 -9.35 -0.44 -7.15
C THR A 121 -9.57 0.55 -5.99
N PRO A 122 -8.57 0.69 -5.10
CA PRO A 122 -8.18 2.00 -4.62
C PRO A 122 -6.78 2.30 -5.15
N ASN A 123 -6.53 3.54 -5.54
CA ASN A 123 -5.20 4.00 -5.96
C ASN A 123 -4.16 3.54 -4.92
N GLY A 124 -3.18 2.73 -5.32
CA GLY A 124 -2.24 2.06 -4.43
C GLY A 124 -1.25 2.99 -3.74
N LEU A 125 -0.41 2.40 -2.88
CA LEU A 125 0.60 3.13 -2.13
C LEU A 125 1.71 3.64 -3.06
N VAL A 126 2.23 4.83 -2.78
CA VAL A 126 3.40 5.40 -3.46
C VAL A 126 4.52 5.60 -2.45
N THR A 127 5.77 5.52 -2.89
CA THR A 127 6.91 5.85 -2.03
C THR A 127 7.15 7.36 -1.96
N ALA A 128 7.95 7.82 -1.00
CA ALA A 128 8.38 9.22 -0.97
C ALA A 128 9.16 9.62 -2.24
N GLN A 129 9.90 8.67 -2.83
CA GLN A 129 10.62 8.87 -4.08
C GLN A 129 9.63 9.09 -5.25
N ASP A 130 8.59 8.26 -5.38
CA ASP A 130 7.56 8.43 -6.41
C ASP A 130 6.90 9.81 -6.34
N VAL A 131 6.62 10.30 -5.12
CA VAL A 131 6.06 11.63 -4.89
C VAL A 131 7.02 12.73 -5.30
N ALA A 132 8.30 12.63 -4.91
CA ALA A 132 9.31 13.61 -5.27
C ALA A 132 9.50 13.68 -6.79
N ASP A 133 9.59 12.53 -7.46
CA ASP A 133 9.75 12.46 -8.91
C ASP A 133 8.54 13.04 -9.64
N ALA A 134 7.31 12.78 -9.17
CA ALA A 134 6.12 13.40 -9.71
C ALA A 134 6.15 14.93 -9.52
N LEU A 135 6.41 15.41 -8.30
CA LEU A 135 6.44 16.84 -7.98
C LEU A 135 7.50 17.63 -8.77
N ASN A 136 8.64 17.00 -9.06
CA ASN A 136 9.71 17.60 -9.85
C ASN A 136 9.40 17.66 -11.35
N ASN A 137 8.37 16.93 -11.82
CA ASN A 137 8.01 16.85 -13.23
C ASN A 137 6.63 17.43 -13.56
N VAL A 138 5.76 17.66 -12.57
CA VAL A 138 4.52 18.40 -12.78
C VAL A 138 4.79 19.88 -13.06
N GLY A 139 3.84 20.51 -13.74
CA GLY A 139 3.95 21.90 -14.13
C GLY A 139 2.74 22.36 -14.93
N TRP A 140 2.86 23.58 -15.46
CA TRP A 140 1.84 24.19 -16.31
C TRP A 140 2.46 24.60 -17.64
N LYS A 141 1.66 24.66 -18.71
CA LYS A 141 2.15 25.10 -20.02
C LYS A 141 1.96 26.60 -20.18
N ALA A 142 3.00 27.29 -20.65
CA ALA A 142 3.02 28.72 -20.93
C ALA A 142 3.33 28.96 -22.41
N THR A 143 2.65 29.92 -23.05
CA THR A 143 3.00 30.42 -24.39
C THR A 143 2.68 31.90 -24.49
N ALA A 144 3.41 32.61 -25.35
CA ALA A 144 3.03 33.95 -25.77
C ALA A 144 2.13 33.89 -27.01
N SER A 145 1.21 34.84 -27.13
CA SER A 145 0.38 35.06 -28.31
C SER A 145 0.10 36.56 -28.47
N ALA A 146 -0.35 36.97 -29.65
CA ALA A 146 -0.66 38.36 -29.96
C ALA A 146 -2.14 38.52 -30.31
N VAL A 147 -2.69 39.69 -29.94
CA VAL A 147 -4.03 40.14 -30.33
C VAL A 147 -3.94 41.61 -30.79
N GLY A 148 -4.83 42.04 -31.69
CA GLY A 148 -4.83 43.40 -32.22
C GLY A 148 -3.52 43.75 -32.93
N THR A 149 -2.85 44.82 -32.51
CA THR A 149 -1.55 45.27 -33.05
C THR A 149 -0.35 44.66 -32.33
N GLY A 150 -0.56 43.74 -31.38
CA GLY A 150 0.54 43.05 -30.71
C GLY A 150 1.36 42.19 -31.67
N VAL A 151 2.60 41.88 -31.29
CA VAL A 151 3.50 41.01 -32.07
C VAL A 151 4.04 39.90 -31.17
N ALA A 152 3.85 38.65 -31.58
CA ALA A 152 4.47 37.49 -30.97
C ALA A 152 5.67 37.08 -31.82
N SER A 153 6.88 37.49 -31.42
CA SER A 153 8.12 37.18 -32.12
C SER A 153 8.76 35.88 -31.61
N GLY A 154 9.70 35.31 -32.37
CA GLY A 154 10.50 34.15 -31.93
C GLY A 154 9.82 32.77 -32.02
N SER A 155 8.71 32.66 -32.76
CA SER A 155 7.92 31.41 -32.92
C SER A 155 7.51 30.75 -31.59
N PRO A 156 6.72 31.44 -30.73
CA PRO A 156 6.31 30.89 -29.45
C PRO A 156 5.48 29.62 -29.60
N SER A 157 5.64 28.70 -28.66
CA SER A 157 4.82 27.50 -28.51
C SER A 157 4.64 27.18 -27.04
N ALA A 158 3.63 26.37 -26.70
CA ALA A 158 3.34 25.98 -25.32
C ALA A 158 4.49 25.15 -24.73
N GLN A 159 5.22 25.73 -23.78
CA GLN A 159 6.33 25.09 -23.07
C GLN A 159 5.93 24.75 -21.63
N LEU A 160 6.38 23.60 -21.15
CA LEU A 160 6.13 23.18 -19.77
C LEU A 160 7.04 23.95 -18.80
N VAL A 161 6.42 24.73 -17.91
CA VAL A 161 7.06 25.37 -16.76
C VAL A 161 6.93 24.41 -15.57
N LYS A 162 8.04 23.77 -15.18
CA LYS A 162 8.09 22.83 -14.06
C LYS A 162 8.25 23.54 -12.73
N ASN A 163 7.93 22.84 -11.64
CA ASN A 163 8.27 23.31 -10.29
C ASN A 163 9.77 23.63 -10.17
N GLY A 164 10.08 24.76 -9.53
CA GLY A 164 11.44 25.28 -9.40
C GLY A 164 11.97 26.04 -10.61
N SER A 165 11.24 26.09 -11.74
CA SER A 165 11.61 26.91 -12.89
C SER A 165 11.32 28.39 -12.64
N THR A 166 12.13 29.28 -13.22
CA THR A 166 11.87 30.72 -13.22
C THR A 166 11.18 31.13 -14.52
N VAL A 167 10.11 31.92 -14.41
CA VAL A 167 9.50 32.65 -15.53
C VAL A 167 9.90 34.11 -15.42
N SER A 168 10.52 34.65 -16.47
CA SER A 168 10.98 36.04 -16.50
C SER A 168 10.07 36.91 -17.36
N TYR A 169 9.53 37.98 -16.77
CA TYR A 169 8.77 39.01 -17.48
C TYR A 169 9.69 40.18 -17.79
N VAL A 170 10.28 40.17 -18.98
CA VAL A 170 11.24 41.19 -19.40
C VAL A 170 10.52 42.34 -20.10
N ALA A 171 10.73 43.56 -19.62
CA ALA A 171 10.27 44.76 -20.30
C ALA A 171 11.19 45.05 -21.49
N GLY A 172 10.62 45.12 -22.70
CA GLY A 172 11.34 45.63 -23.86
C GLY A 172 11.43 47.15 -23.87
N ASP A 173 11.94 47.71 -24.96
CA ASP A 173 12.03 49.17 -25.13
C ASP A 173 10.67 49.84 -24.98
N ASN A 174 10.68 51.03 -24.37
CA ASN A 174 9.49 51.86 -24.13
C ASN A 174 8.40 51.23 -23.24
N LEU A 175 8.64 50.05 -22.68
CA LEU A 175 7.74 49.38 -21.75
C LEU A 175 8.34 49.37 -20.34
N THR A 176 7.48 49.44 -19.34
CA THR A 176 7.79 49.17 -17.94
C THR A 176 6.96 47.98 -17.48
N VAL A 177 7.59 47.08 -16.72
CA VAL A 177 6.91 46.02 -15.97
C VAL A 177 7.23 46.20 -14.49
N VAL A 178 6.22 46.51 -13.69
CA VAL A 178 6.35 46.58 -12.23
C VAL A 178 5.92 45.24 -11.64
N GLN A 179 6.82 44.61 -10.90
CA GLN A 179 6.52 43.43 -10.08
C GLN A 179 6.22 43.87 -8.65
N ASP A 180 5.03 43.54 -8.17
CA ASP A 180 4.59 43.71 -6.78
C ASP A 180 4.18 42.34 -6.24
N VAL A 181 4.84 41.91 -5.16
CA VAL A 181 4.60 40.60 -4.53
C VAL A 181 4.29 40.84 -3.06
N THR A 182 3.06 40.57 -2.66
CA THR A 182 2.59 40.76 -1.29
C THR A 182 1.94 39.47 -0.79
N ALA A 183 2.49 38.87 0.27
CA ALA A 183 1.97 37.63 0.89
C ALA A 183 1.75 36.44 -0.07
N GLY A 184 2.50 36.37 -1.16
CA GLY A 184 2.36 35.32 -2.19
C GLY A 184 1.40 35.68 -3.32
N ASP A 185 0.70 36.80 -3.26
CA ASP A 185 -0.03 37.34 -4.40
C ASP A 185 0.96 38.06 -5.33
N HIS A 186 1.00 37.64 -6.58
CA HIS A 186 1.87 38.20 -7.61
C HIS A 186 1.08 39.14 -8.51
N LYS A 187 1.44 40.42 -8.54
CA LYS A 187 0.88 41.42 -9.46
C LYS A 187 1.98 41.97 -10.36
N TYR A 188 1.74 41.90 -11.67
CA TYR A 188 2.60 42.49 -12.69
C TYR A 188 1.83 43.58 -13.42
N THR A 189 2.28 44.83 -13.32
CA THR A 189 1.66 45.98 -13.98
C THR A 189 2.49 46.40 -15.17
N TYR A 190 1.90 46.35 -16.35
CA TYR A 190 2.52 46.76 -17.60
C TYR A 190 2.09 48.20 -17.93
N SER A 191 3.04 49.05 -18.30
CA SER A 191 2.76 50.42 -18.71
C SER A 191 3.76 50.88 -19.77
N LEU A 192 3.33 51.83 -20.60
CA LEU A 192 4.24 52.55 -21.46
C LEU A 192 5.07 53.54 -20.65
N ASN A 193 6.32 53.73 -21.06
CA ASN A 193 7.18 54.77 -20.51
C ASN A 193 6.56 56.15 -20.78
N LYS A 194 6.70 57.08 -19.82
CA LYS A 194 6.16 58.46 -19.97
C LYS A 194 6.75 59.22 -21.15
N VAL A 195 7.98 58.87 -21.53
CA VAL A 195 8.66 59.38 -22.71
C VAL A 195 9.04 58.18 -23.55
N LEU A 196 8.46 58.08 -24.76
CA LEU A 196 8.80 57.07 -25.73
C LEU A 196 9.98 57.57 -26.58
N LYS A 197 10.95 56.71 -26.84
CA LYS A 197 12.16 57.03 -27.61
C LYS A 197 12.34 56.03 -28.75
N ASP A 198 13.07 56.44 -29.77
CA ASP A 198 13.51 55.59 -30.88
C ASP A 198 12.36 54.84 -31.59
N LEU A 199 11.18 55.50 -31.68
CA LEU A 199 10.05 55.01 -32.45
C LEU A 199 10.25 55.28 -33.94
N THR A 200 9.95 54.30 -34.80
CA THR A 200 9.96 54.50 -36.26
C THR A 200 8.79 55.37 -36.74
N SER A 201 7.62 55.24 -36.11
CA SER A 201 6.42 56.01 -36.42
C SER A 201 5.43 55.98 -35.27
N ALA A 202 4.59 57.00 -35.16
CA ALA A 202 3.40 57.01 -34.33
C ALA A 202 2.22 57.53 -35.16
N GLU A 203 1.00 57.08 -34.87
CA GLU A 203 -0.23 57.60 -35.47
C GLU A 203 -1.08 58.23 -34.36
N PHE A 204 -1.39 59.50 -34.49
CA PHE A 204 -2.33 60.21 -33.63
C PHE A 204 -3.58 60.52 -34.45
N LYS A 205 -4.75 60.33 -33.84
CA LYS A 205 -6.04 60.70 -34.45
C LYS A 205 -6.62 61.91 -33.74
N THR A 206 -7.03 62.91 -34.50
CA THR A 206 -7.87 64.00 -33.98
C THR A 206 -9.27 63.47 -33.68
N ALA A 207 -10.07 64.26 -32.94
CA ALA A 207 -11.48 63.93 -32.71
C ALA A 207 -12.30 63.81 -34.02
N ALA A 208 -11.86 64.45 -35.10
CA ALA A 208 -12.46 64.36 -36.43
C ALA A 208 -12.02 63.11 -37.22
N GLY A 209 -11.07 62.33 -36.69
CA GLY A 209 -10.54 61.13 -37.34
C GLY A 209 -9.34 61.37 -38.26
N ASP A 210 -8.90 62.62 -38.41
CA ASP A 210 -7.70 62.96 -39.19
C ASP A 210 -6.46 62.38 -38.50
N LYS A 211 -5.55 61.81 -39.29
CA LYS A 211 -4.31 61.18 -38.82
C LYS A 211 -3.14 62.14 -38.95
N THR A 212 -2.28 62.20 -37.94
CA THR A 212 -0.97 62.90 -37.95
C THR A 212 0.11 62.01 -37.36
#